data_AF-A0AB39YHP2-F1
#
_entry.id   AF-A0AB39YHP2-F1
#
_cell.length_a   1.000
_cell.length_b   1.000
_cell.length_c   1.000
_cell.angle_alpha   90.00
_cell.angle_beta   90.00
_cell.angle_gamma   90.00
#
_symmetry.space_group_name_H-M   'P 1'
#
loop_
_entity.id
_entity.type
_entity.pdbx_description
1 polymer ?
#
loop_
_entity_poly.entity_id
_entity_poly.type
_entity_poly.pdbx_seq_one_letter_code
_entity_poly.pdbx_strand_id
1 'polypeptide(L)'
;MFDPLPRSGALPVNPPRDEPTHELRTLVIELDGVLRQVPGRYHRTGRLTGRLITAAHFRGSCEIGGERPVPVRMALHRPRASTDRRLIVLDDLSTQWVMSFATCHDHRFYKITGFY
;
A
#
# COMPACT_ATOMS: atom_id res chain seq x y z
N MET A 1 56.74 24.71 -20.61
CA MET A 1 55.58 25.11 -19.79
C MET A 1 54.51 24.06 -20.08
N PHE A 2 54.40 23.06 -19.19
CA PHE A 2 53.56 21.87 -19.39
C PHE A 2 52.31 22.01 -18.52
N ASP A 3 51.14 21.78 -19.11
CA ASP A 3 49.86 21.65 -18.41
C ASP A 3 49.88 20.46 -17.43
N PRO A 4 49.36 20.62 -16.19
CA PRO A 4 49.01 19.47 -15.37
C PRO A 4 47.54 19.08 -15.58
N LEU A 5 47.33 17.83 -15.99
CA LEU A 5 46.02 17.15 -15.98
C LEU A 5 45.44 17.07 -14.56
N PRO A 6 44.14 17.30 -14.33
CA PRO A 6 43.49 16.86 -13.12
C PRO A 6 43.14 15.35 -13.23
N ARG A 7 43.75 14.55 -12.35
CA ARG A 7 43.30 13.19 -12.01
C ARG A 7 41.93 13.31 -11.32
N SER A 8 40.86 12.96 -12.01
CA SER A 8 39.58 12.69 -11.36
C SER A 8 39.32 11.19 -11.40
N GLY A 9 39.65 10.52 -10.30
CA GLY A 9 39.19 9.17 -10.03
C GLY A 9 37.68 9.24 -9.81
N ALA A 10 36.91 9.04 -10.87
CA ALA A 10 35.51 8.69 -10.74
C ALA A 10 35.44 7.31 -10.08
N LEU A 11 35.13 7.28 -8.78
CA LEU A 11 34.65 6.06 -8.15
C LEU A 11 33.43 5.59 -8.96
N PRO A 12 33.30 4.28 -9.27
CA PRO A 12 32.05 3.78 -9.80
C PRO A 12 30.98 4.03 -8.74
N VAL A 13 30.07 4.97 -9.01
CA VAL A 13 28.77 5.01 -8.35
C VAL A 13 28.12 3.67 -8.68
N ASN A 14 28.24 2.73 -7.75
CA ASN A 14 27.34 1.59 -7.74
C ASN A 14 25.94 2.20 -7.64
N PRO A 15 25.05 2.01 -8.64
CA PRO A 15 23.66 2.35 -8.43
C PRO A 15 23.17 1.56 -7.20
N PRO A 16 22.34 2.15 -6.33
CA PRO A 16 21.78 1.39 -5.22
C PRO A 16 21.12 0.13 -5.78
N ARG A 17 21.55 -1.02 -5.24
CA ARG A 17 20.96 -2.34 -5.47
C ARG A 17 19.45 -2.20 -5.58
N ASP A 18 18.87 -2.77 -6.63
CA ASP A 18 17.43 -2.85 -6.91
C ASP A 18 16.58 -2.93 -5.63
N GLU A 19 16.22 -1.78 -5.09
CA GLU A 19 15.09 -1.71 -4.18
C GLU A 19 13.89 -2.08 -5.07
N PRO A 20 13.10 -3.11 -4.71
CA PRO A 20 11.95 -3.47 -5.51
C PRO A 20 11.09 -2.22 -5.63
N THR A 21 11.02 -1.67 -6.85
CA THR A 21 10.37 -0.40 -7.14
C THR A 21 8.89 -0.60 -6.89
N HIS A 22 8.51 -0.36 -5.65
CA HIS A 22 7.16 -0.49 -5.19
C HIS A 22 6.36 0.62 -5.87
N GLU A 23 5.52 0.24 -6.83
CA GLU A 23 4.71 1.21 -7.55
C GLU A 23 3.68 1.80 -6.60
N LEU A 24 3.85 3.10 -6.32
CA LEU A 24 2.87 3.90 -5.63
C LEU A 24 1.62 4.04 -6.52
N ARG A 25 0.46 3.94 -5.88
CA ARG A 25 -0.87 4.04 -6.50
C ARG A 25 -1.72 4.97 -5.65
N THR A 26 -2.74 5.56 -6.25
CA THR A 26 -3.76 6.31 -5.50
C THR A 26 -5.10 5.63 -5.67
N LEU A 27 -5.75 5.28 -4.57
CA LEU A 27 -7.08 4.66 -4.54
C LEU A 27 -8.12 5.71 -4.17
N VAL A 28 -9.29 5.67 -4.81
CA VAL A 28 -10.47 6.40 -4.34
C VAL A 28 -11.35 5.40 -3.59
N ILE A 29 -11.49 5.59 -2.28
CA ILE A 29 -12.21 4.67 -1.39
C ILE A 29 -13.38 5.40 -0.75
N GLU A 30 -14.56 4.78 -0.80
CA GLU A 30 -15.73 5.20 -0.04
C GLU A 30 -15.95 4.26 1.15
N LEU A 31 -16.07 4.82 2.36
CA LEU A 31 -16.48 4.10 3.57
C LEU A 31 -17.52 4.95 4.30
N ASP A 32 -18.68 4.36 4.60
CA ASP A 32 -19.78 5.01 5.33
C ASP A 32 -20.17 6.39 4.77
N GLY A 33 -20.24 6.49 3.44
CA GLY A 33 -20.59 7.73 2.73
C GLY A 33 -19.46 8.78 2.66
N VAL A 34 -18.27 8.48 3.19
CA VAL A 34 -17.09 9.34 3.11
C VAL A 34 -16.19 8.86 1.98
N LEU A 35 -15.91 9.73 1.02
CA LEU A 35 -14.98 9.47 -0.07
C LEU A 35 -13.59 10.04 0.27
N ARG A 36 -12.53 9.26 0.09
CA ARG A 36 -11.14 9.72 0.33
C ARG A 36 -10.16 9.13 -0.68
N GLN A 37 -9.18 9.95 -1.07
CA GLN A 37 -7.99 9.47 -1.77
C GLN A 37 -7.01 8.85 -0.78
N VAL A 38 -6.62 7.61 -1.03
CA VAL A 38 -5.75 6.82 -0.15
C VAL A 38 -4.55 6.34 -0.95
N PRO A 39 -3.32 6.73 -0.57
CA PRO A 39 -2.12 6.18 -1.18
C PRO A 39 -2.03 4.67 -0.93
N GLY A 40 -1.59 3.94 -1.93
CA GLY A 40 -1.36 2.51 -1.87
C GLY A 40 -0.01 2.15 -2.47
N ARG A 41 0.52 1.00 -2.07
CA ARG A 41 1.76 0.44 -2.56
C ARG A 41 1.51 -0.94 -3.14
N TYR A 42 1.79 -1.12 -4.42
CA TYR A 42 1.67 -2.42 -5.06
C TYR A 42 2.90 -3.28 -4.73
N HIS A 43 2.64 -4.53 -4.34
CA HIS A 43 3.69 -5.50 -4.03
C HIS A 43 3.82 -6.52 -5.16
N ARG A 44 4.93 -6.43 -5.90
CA ARG A 44 5.28 -7.37 -6.98
C ARG A 44 5.99 -8.63 -6.50
N THR A 45 6.62 -8.57 -5.33
CA THR A 45 7.46 -9.64 -4.79
C THR A 45 7.23 -9.82 -3.28
N GLY A 46 7.66 -10.98 -2.75
CA GLY A 46 7.58 -11.32 -1.32
C GLY A 46 6.21 -11.83 -0.87
N ARG A 47 6.00 -11.87 0.45
CA ARG A 47 4.80 -12.47 1.08
C ARG A 47 3.47 -11.78 0.74
N LEU A 48 3.53 -10.54 0.25
CA LEU A 48 2.36 -9.73 -0.13
C LEU A 48 2.19 -9.60 -1.65
N THR A 49 2.90 -10.42 -2.43
CA THR A 49 2.83 -10.39 -3.89
C THR A 49 1.39 -10.39 -4.40
N GLY A 50 1.13 -9.53 -5.38
CA GLY A 50 -0.19 -9.37 -6.01
C GLY A 50 -1.18 -8.54 -5.20
N ARG A 51 -0.77 -7.98 -4.05
CA ARG A 51 -1.61 -7.12 -3.22
C ARG A 51 -1.24 -5.65 -3.36
N LEU A 52 -2.25 -4.80 -3.19
CA LEU A 52 -2.09 -3.37 -3.03
C LEU A 52 -2.34 -3.03 -1.55
N ILE A 53 -1.31 -2.54 -0.86
CA ILE A 53 -1.39 -2.22 0.57
C ILE A 53 -1.53 -0.71 0.72
N THR A 54 -2.59 -0.26 1.39
CA THR A 54 -2.79 1.18 1.61
C THR A 54 -1.79 1.76 2.61
N ALA A 55 -1.66 3.07 2.61
CA ALA A 55 -1.19 3.83 3.76
C ALA A 55 -2.13 3.61 4.97
N ALA A 56 -1.65 3.96 6.17
CA ALA A 56 -2.39 3.80 7.41
C ALA A 56 -3.43 4.94 7.54
N HIS A 57 -4.67 4.68 7.12
CA HIS A 57 -5.76 5.68 7.09
C HIS A 57 -7.07 5.20 7.74
N PHE A 58 -7.10 3.98 8.29
CA PHE A 58 -8.34 3.33 8.71
C PHE A 58 -8.41 3.11 10.22
N ARG A 59 -9.62 3.15 10.78
CA ARG A 59 -9.90 2.65 12.13
C ARG A 59 -9.99 1.13 12.07
N GLY A 60 -9.46 0.48 13.09
CA GLY A 60 -9.59 -0.96 13.27
C GLY A 60 -10.23 -1.26 14.61
N SER A 61 -11.26 -2.10 14.66
CA SER A 61 -11.86 -2.60 15.90
C SER A 61 -11.64 -4.10 16.07
N CYS A 62 -11.29 -4.54 17.27
CA CYS A 62 -11.22 -5.95 17.64
C CYS A 62 -12.23 -6.21 18.77
N GLU A 63 -13.00 -7.29 18.70
CA GLU A 63 -14.01 -7.62 19.72
C GLU A 63 -13.43 -7.76 21.13
N ILE A 64 -12.20 -8.27 21.24
CA ILE A 64 -11.53 -8.56 22.53
C ILE A 64 -10.70 -7.35 23.04
N GLY A 65 -10.45 -6.35 22.18
CA GLY A 65 -9.48 -5.28 22.47
C GLY A 65 -9.98 -3.86 22.21
N GLY A 66 -11.24 -3.69 21.80
CA GLY A 66 -11.81 -2.39 21.44
C GLY A 66 -11.24 -1.82 20.13
N GLU A 67 -11.37 -0.50 19.98
CA GLU A 67 -10.79 0.23 18.86
C GLU A 67 -9.27 0.33 19.01
N ARG A 68 -8.56 0.23 17.88
CA ARG A 68 -7.13 0.37 17.83
C ARG A 68 -6.74 1.85 17.86
N PRO A 69 -5.87 2.28 18.79
CA PRO A 69 -5.52 3.69 18.98
C PRO A 69 -4.60 4.26 17.90
N VAL A 70 -4.32 3.52 16.83
CA VAL A 70 -3.48 3.96 15.71
C VAL A 70 -4.10 3.54 14.39
N PRO A 71 -3.93 4.34 13.31
CA PRO A 71 -4.49 4.01 12.01
C PRO A 71 -3.89 2.71 11.45
N VAL A 72 -4.71 1.96 10.74
CA VAL A 72 -4.34 0.65 10.16
C VAL A 72 -4.32 0.69 8.64
N ARG A 73 -3.65 -0.30 8.04
CA ARG A 73 -3.57 -0.49 6.59
C ARG A 73 -4.60 -1.51 6.12
N MET A 74 -5.17 -1.27 4.95
CA MET A 74 -6.00 -2.22 4.22
C MET A 74 -5.15 -2.96 3.18
N ALA A 75 -5.38 -4.26 3.04
CA ALA A 75 -4.73 -5.07 2.02
C ALA A 75 -5.74 -5.43 0.93
N LEU A 76 -5.61 -4.82 -0.25
CA LEU A 76 -6.50 -5.06 -1.37
C LEU A 76 -5.95 -6.16 -2.27
N HIS A 77 -6.86 -6.94 -2.85
CA HIS A 77 -6.54 -8.07 -3.72
C HIS A 77 -7.26 -7.96 -5.06
N ARG A 78 -6.88 -8.81 -6.04
CA ARG A 78 -7.54 -8.81 -7.34
C ARG A 78 -8.94 -9.42 -7.27
N PRO A 79 -9.93 -8.87 -8.00
CA PRO A 79 -11.27 -9.44 -8.04
C PRO A 79 -11.25 -10.82 -8.69
N ARG A 80 -12.19 -11.67 -8.25
CA ARG A 80 -12.53 -12.97 -8.85
C ARG A 80 -13.89 -12.84 -9.53
N ALA A 81 -14.27 -13.84 -10.33
CA ALA A 81 -15.56 -13.83 -11.02
C ALA A 81 -16.77 -13.70 -10.07
N SER A 82 -16.64 -14.20 -8.83
CA SER A 82 -17.67 -14.14 -7.80
C SER A 82 -17.57 -12.93 -6.86
N THR A 83 -16.63 -12.01 -7.10
CA THR A 83 -16.46 -10.83 -6.25
C THR A 83 -17.68 -9.91 -6.35
N ASP A 84 -18.23 -9.52 -5.19
CA ASP A 84 -19.23 -8.46 -5.12
C ASP A 84 -18.66 -7.15 -5.64
N ARG A 85 -19.29 -6.62 -6.69
CA ARG A 85 -18.86 -5.39 -7.38
C ARG A 85 -18.88 -4.16 -6.47
N ARG A 86 -19.70 -4.16 -5.41
CA ARG A 86 -19.75 -3.07 -4.43
C ARG A 86 -18.46 -2.92 -3.63
N LEU A 87 -17.62 -3.96 -3.62
CA LEU A 87 -16.34 -3.97 -2.91
C LEU A 87 -15.16 -3.60 -3.81
N ILE A 88 -15.41 -3.39 -5.11
CA ILE A 88 -14.37 -3.08 -6.08
C ILE A 88 -14.10 -1.57 -6.05
N VAL A 89 -12.84 -1.22 -5.85
CA VAL A 89 -12.30 0.13 -6.00
C VAL A 89 -11.30 0.16 -7.13
N LEU A 90 -11.12 1.34 -7.71
CA LEU A 90 -10.15 1.59 -8.78
C LEU A 90 -8.97 2.38 -8.23
N ASP A 91 -7.77 2.04 -8.70
CA ASP A 91 -6.63 2.93 -8.58
C ASP A 91 -6.55 3.94 -9.73
N ASP A 92 -5.56 4.81 -9.67
CA ASP A 92 -5.24 5.84 -10.67
C ASP A 92 -4.91 5.27 -12.07
N LEU A 93 -4.62 3.97 -12.17
CA LEU A 93 -4.47 3.29 -13.45
C LEU A 93 -5.72 2.55 -13.91
N SER A 94 -6.88 2.82 -13.29
CA SER A 94 -8.13 2.09 -13.52
C SER A 94 -8.02 0.59 -13.24
N THR A 95 -7.06 0.19 -12.41
CA THR A 95 -6.91 -1.20 -11.99
C THR A 95 -7.93 -1.53 -10.92
N GLN A 96 -8.62 -2.66 -11.07
CA GLN A 96 -9.60 -3.13 -10.08
C GLN A 96 -8.95 -3.84 -8.89
N TRP A 97 -9.42 -3.45 -7.72
CA TRP A 97 -8.98 -3.95 -6.43
C TRP A 97 -10.17 -4.20 -5.51
N VAL A 98 -10.15 -5.27 -4.74
CA VAL A 98 -11.20 -5.62 -3.78
C VAL A 98 -10.79 -5.18 -2.39
N MET A 99 -11.65 -4.41 -1.73
CA MET A 99 -11.47 -4.01 -0.34
C MET A 99 -11.48 -5.23 0.59
N SER A 100 -10.53 -5.29 1.52
CA SER A 100 -10.50 -6.27 2.61
C SER A 100 -10.73 -5.57 3.93
N PHE A 101 -11.90 -5.76 4.54
CA PHE A 101 -12.26 -5.12 5.82
C PHE A 101 -11.65 -5.80 7.04
N ALA A 102 -10.65 -6.66 6.86
CA ALA A 102 -9.91 -7.29 7.94
C ALA A 102 -8.42 -7.03 7.77
N THR A 103 -7.75 -6.72 8.88
CA THR A 103 -6.30 -6.53 8.96
C THR A 103 -5.77 -7.24 10.21
N CYS A 104 -4.55 -7.76 10.13
CA CYS A 104 -3.88 -8.40 11.26
C CYS A 104 -2.83 -7.44 11.82
N HIS A 105 -2.86 -7.21 13.13
CA HIS A 105 -1.85 -6.43 13.83
C HIS A 105 -1.62 -6.94 15.24
N ASP A 106 -0.36 -7.00 15.67
CA ASP A 106 0.06 -7.57 16.96
C ASP A 106 -0.61 -8.93 17.22
N HIS A 107 -0.64 -9.79 16.19
CA HIS A 107 -1.29 -11.12 16.21
C HIS A 107 -2.80 -11.11 16.47
N ARG A 108 -3.46 -9.95 16.39
CA ARG A 108 -4.91 -9.80 16.52
C ARG A 108 -5.54 -9.38 15.19
N PHE A 109 -6.73 -9.91 14.93
CA PHE A 109 -7.53 -9.47 13.80
C PHE A 109 -8.38 -8.25 14.20
N TYR A 110 -8.27 -7.20 13.38
CA TYR A 110 -9.08 -6.00 13.48
C TYR A 110 -9.97 -5.90 12.24
N LYS A 111 -11.25 -5.59 12.46
CA LYS A 111 -12.17 -5.20 11.42
C LYS A 111 -11.99 -3.72 11.12
N ILE A 112 -11.87 -3.36 9.85
CA ILE A 112 -11.87 -1.95 9.44
C ILE A 112 -13.30 -1.42 9.55
N THR A 113 -13.47 -0.35 10.33
CA THR A 113 -14.78 0.24 10.64
C THR A 113 -14.99 1.61 10.03
N GLY A 114 -13.98 2.18 9.38
CA GLY A 114 -14.07 3.49 8.76
C GLY A 114 -12.69 4.11 8.58
N PHE A 115 -12.67 5.40 8.21
CA PHE A 115 -11.45 6.19 8.21
C PHE A 115 -11.05 6.63 9.62
N TYR A 116 -9.74 6.63 9.90
CA TYR A 116 -9.16 7.14 11.15
C TYR A 116 -9.46 8.63 11.32
#